data_AF-A0A933C8J7-F1
#
_entry.id   AF-A0A933C8J7-F1
#
_cell.length_a   1.000
_cell.length_b   1.000
_cell.length_c   1.000
_cell.angle_alpha   90.00
_cell.angle_beta   90.00
_cell.angle_gamma   90.00
#
_symmetry.space_group_name_H-M   'P 1'
#
loop_
_entity.id
_entity.type
_entity.pdbx_description
1 polymer ?
#
loop_
_entity_poly.entity_id
_entity_poly.type
_entity_poly.pdbx_seq_one_letter_code
_entity_poly.pdbx_strand_id
1 'polypeptide(L)' 'KPLVGPLKGIWSVRVGEYRVLYEFDEMTVIVLTVNHRREAYR' A
#
# COMPACT_ATOMS: atom_id res chain seq x y z
N LYS A 1 -7.21 2.95 -0.73
CA LYS A 1 -8.14 2.37 0.26
C LYS A 1 -7.40 2.12 1.57
N PRO A 2 -7.98 2.45 2.73
CA PRO A 2 -7.37 2.15 4.03
C PRO A 2 -7.41 0.63 4.30
N LEU A 3 -6.41 0.12 5.02
CA LEU A 3 -6.35 -1.25 5.51
C LEU A 3 -6.88 -1.34 6.96
N VAL A 4 -7.18 -2.55 7.40
CA VAL A 4 -7.84 -2.84 8.68
C VAL A 4 -7.03 -3.84 9.52
N GLY A 5 -7.41 -4.00 10.78
CA GLY A 5 -6.76 -4.94 11.70
C GLY A 5 -5.31 -4.53 12.00
N PRO A 6 -4.34 -5.46 11.97
CA PRO A 6 -2.93 -5.15 12.26
C PRO A 6 -2.29 -4.09 11.35
N LEU A 7 -2.90 -3.81 10.19
CA LEU A 7 -2.41 -2.83 9.22
C LEU A 7 -3.19 -1.51 9.26
N LYS A 8 -3.96 -1.26 10.33
CA LYS A 8 -4.66 0.02 10.50
C LYS A 8 -3.66 1.18 10.45
N GLY A 9 -3.99 2.21 9.66
CA GLY A 9 -3.10 3.35 9.39
C GLY A 9 -2.38 3.25 8.04
N ILE A 10 -2.23 2.05 7.51
CA ILE A 10 -1.66 1.83 6.17
C ILE A 10 -2.76 1.90 5.11
N TRP A 11 -2.41 2.49 3.98
CA TRP A 11 -3.25 2.62 2.80
C TRP A 11 -2.71 1.78 1.66
N SER A 12 -3.61 1.35 0.78
CA SER A 12 -3.30 0.61 -0.43
C SER A 12 -3.90 1.27 -1.65
N VAL A 13 -3.10 1.47 -2.69
CA VAL A 13 -3.55 1.91 -4.01
C VAL A 13 -3.08 0.92 -5.08
N ARG A 14 -3.80 0.86 -6.20
CA ARG A 14 -3.43 0.09 -7.38
C ARG A 14 -2.99 1.04 -8.48
N VAL A 15 -1.83 0.74 -9.07
CA VAL A 15 -1.29 1.44 -10.22
C VAL A 15 -0.91 0.38 -11.25
N GLY A 16 -1.79 0.19 -12.25
CA GLY A 16 -1.69 -0.94 -13.18
C GLY A 16 -1.66 -2.28 -12.43
N GLU A 17 -0.63 -3.08 -12.68
CA GLU A 17 -0.42 -4.41 -12.09
C GLU A 17 0.25 -4.37 -10.70
N TYR A 18 0.58 -3.17 -10.18
CA TYR A 18 1.25 -3.03 -8.89
C TYR A 18 0.27 -2.64 -7.78
N ARG A 19 0.52 -3.17 -6.59
CA ARG A 19 -0.08 -2.71 -5.34
C ARG A 19 0.98 -1.95 -4.55
N VAL A 20 0.65 -0.72 -4.20
CA VAL A 20 1.47 0.14 -3.34
C VAL A 20 0.84 0.18 -1.96
N LEU A 21 1.64 -0.07 -0.93
CA LEU A 21 1.30 0.20 0.47
C LEU A 21 2.02 1.46 0.92
N TYR A 22 1.28 2.37 1.53
CA TYR A 22 1.79 3.68 1.93
C TYR A 22 1.06 4.20 3.16
N GLU A 23 1.70 5.10 3.88
CA GLU A 23 1.06 5.95 4.88
C GLU A 23 1.35 7.41 4.53
N PHE A 24 0.59 8.34 5.12
CA PHE A 24 0.74 9.75 4.84
C PHE A 24 0.27 10.61 6.00
N ASP A 25 0.82 11.82 6.06
CA ASP A 25 0.40 12.91 6.92
C ASP A 25 0.04 14.15 6.06
N GLU A 26 0.02 15.34 6.66
CA GLU A 26 -0.34 16.59 5.98
C GLU A 26 0.61 17.00 4.85
N MET A 27 1.88 16.57 4.89
CA MET A 27 2.92 17.01 3.95
C MET A 27 3.70 15.86 3.32
N THR A 28 3.63 14.66 3.89
CA THR A 28 4.50 13.54 3.55
C THR A 28 3.70 12.32 3.16
N VAL A 29 4.19 11.62 2.14
CA VAL A 29 3.74 10.27 1.79
C VAL A 29 4.93 9.34 1.89
N ILE A 30 4.82 8.32 2.74
CA ILE A 30 5.85 7.30 2.92
C ILE A 30 5.39 6.03 2.21
N VAL A 31 6.15 5.61 1.21
CA VAL A 31 5.91 4.34 0.50
C VAL A 31 6.61 3.22 1.24
N LEU A 32 5.82 2.30 1.79
CA LEU A 32 6.31 1.17 2.57
C LEU A 32 6.70 -0.01 1.67
N THR A 33 5.91 -0.26 0.63
CA THR A 33 6.15 -1.38 -0.30
C THR A 33 5.49 -1.13 -1.65
N VAL A 34 6.18 -1.51 -2.72
CA VAL A 34 5.62 -1.65 -4.06
C VAL A 34 5.76 -3.10 -4.47
N ASN A 35 4.65 -3.76 -4.80
CA ASN A 35 4.66 -5.18 -5.11
C ASN A 35 3.83 -5.50 -6.35
N HIS A 36 4.34 -6.38 -7.20
CA HIS A 36 3.63 -6.80 -8.40
C HIS A 36 2.55 -7.82 -8.04
N ARG A 37 1.33 -7.68 -8.56
CA ARG A 37 0.20 -8.54 -8.16
C ARG A 37 0.40 -10.02 -8.45
N ARG A 38 1.28 -10.37 -9.40
CA ARG A 38 1.59 -11.76 -9.75
C ARG A 38 2.58 -12.41 -8.78
N GLU A 39 3.33 -11.61 -8.02
CA GLU A 39 4.28 -12.11 -7.02
C GLU A 39 3.60 -12.29 -5.66
N ALA A 40 2.56 -11.51 -5.35
CA ALA A 40 1.83 -11.56 -4.07
C ALA A 40 0.96 -12.82 -3.84
N TYR A 41 0.84 -13.73 -4.81
CA TYR A 41 0.10 -15.01 -4.67
C TYR A 41 1.02 -16.25 -4.71
N ARG A 42 2.34 -16.08 -4.64
CA ARG A 42 3.26 -17.19 -4.41
C ARG A 42 3.53 -17.38 -2.93
#